data_AF-A0A4S2L923-F1
#
_entry.id   AF-A0A4S2L923-F1
#
_cell.length_a   1.000
_cell.length_b   1.000
_cell.length_c   1.000
_cell.angle_alpha   90.00
_cell.angle_beta   90.00
_cell.angle_gamma   90.00
#
_symmetry.space_group_name_H-M   'P 1'
#
loop_
_entity.id
_entity.type
_entity.pdbx_description
1 polymer ?
#
loop_
_entity_poly.entity_id
_entity_poly.type
_entity_poly.pdbx_seq_one_letter_code
_entity_poly.pdbx_strand_id
1 'polypeptide(L)'
;MKGRLHARTFSFDENFKLYDHNVFIGCLLKSPGVICALKSDGLVVPEYKHLLVEAVPCGSTDMTICRKIKALTARENGMIKKCYDDVIQSVLVSDELRKFLLDEEHPYSEVTTAQRAEFLFRLFAHVCIGGEVCQNEENIDVYIEFTRKLYRDLLSVQKNPDTKELQIVSLIYKVELEDDTGVVFPSAVRHPNTFFYAIVDPFKRNVILLYHVFGCGEF
;
A
#
# COMPACT_ATOMS: atom_id res chain seq x y z
N MET A 1 -7.90 -0.75 -10.54
CA MET A 1 -8.47 -0.58 -9.18
C MET A 1 -9.76 0.26 -9.16
N LYS A 2 -10.45 0.47 -10.30
CA LYS A 2 -11.61 1.37 -10.40
C LYS A 2 -12.69 1.03 -9.37
N GLY A 3 -13.01 1.99 -8.50
CA GLY A 3 -14.08 1.85 -7.50
C GLY A 3 -13.79 0.91 -6.33
N ARG A 4 -12.56 0.37 -6.21
CA ARG A 4 -12.19 -0.59 -5.15
C ARG A 4 -10.99 -0.17 -4.30
N LEU A 5 -10.30 0.91 -4.67
CA LEU A 5 -9.28 1.52 -3.82
C LEU A 5 -9.97 2.53 -2.91
N HIS A 6 -9.94 2.27 -1.61
CA HIS A 6 -10.61 3.10 -0.61
C HIS A 6 -9.59 3.73 0.33
N ALA A 7 -9.84 4.98 0.68
CA ALA A 7 -9.13 5.70 1.74
C ALA A 7 -10.18 6.34 2.66
N ARG A 8 -10.21 5.93 3.93
CA ARG A 8 -11.16 6.44 4.93
C ARG A 8 -10.40 7.03 6.10
N THR A 9 -10.71 8.27 6.48
CA THR A 9 -10.07 8.95 7.61
C THR A 9 -10.97 8.91 8.84
N PHE A 10 -10.39 8.55 9.99
CA PHE A 10 -11.04 8.57 11.30
C PHE A 10 -10.19 9.36 12.28
N SER A 11 -10.82 10.01 13.24
CA SER A 11 -10.16 10.63 14.39
C SER A 11 -10.24 9.72 15.60
N PHE A 12 -9.28 9.84 16.52
CA PHE A 12 -9.30 9.14 17.80
C PHE A 12 -8.88 10.09 18.93
N ASP A 13 -9.41 9.86 20.14
CA ASP A 13 -9.20 10.80 21.26
C ASP A 13 -8.00 10.42 22.13
N GLU A 14 -7.64 9.14 22.18
CA GLU A 14 -6.56 8.64 23.03
C GLU A 14 -5.17 8.98 22.48
N ASN A 15 -4.19 9.14 23.37
CA ASN A 15 -2.81 9.33 22.93
C ASN A 15 -2.28 8.03 22.33
N PHE A 16 -1.89 8.07 21.05
CA PHE A 16 -1.31 6.93 20.38
C PHE A 16 0.07 6.60 20.97
N LYS A 17 0.24 5.36 21.44
CA LYS A 17 1.53 4.86 21.92
C LYS A 17 2.09 3.85 20.93
N LEU A 18 3.30 4.10 20.45
CA LEU A 18 3.99 3.27 19.45
C LEU A 18 4.03 1.78 19.78
N TYR A 19 4.23 1.42 21.05
CA TYR A 19 4.30 0.03 21.49
C TYR A 19 2.94 -0.67 21.59
N ASP A 20 1.84 0.08 21.64
CA ASP A 20 0.47 -0.43 21.75
C ASP A 20 -0.24 -0.49 20.38
N HIS A 21 0.49 -0.41 19.26
CA HIS A 21 -0.10 -0.36 17.92
C HIS A 21 -1.04 -1.55 17.63
N ASN A 22 -0.73 -2.75 18.13
CA ASN A 22 -1.60 -3.92 18.03
C ASN A 22 -2.93 -3.72 18.77
N VAL A 23 -2.88 -3.18 19.98
CA VAL A 23 -4.09 -2.91 20.79
C VAL A 23 -4.92 -1.83 20.11
N PHE A 24 -4.28 -0.75 19.67
CA PHE A 24 -4.94 0.33 18.95
C PHE A 24 -5.66 -0.17 17.69
N ILE A 25 -4.97 -0.91 16.81
CA ILE A 25 -5.56 -1.44 15.57
C ILE A 25 -6.68 -2.44 15.88
N GLY A 26 -6.50 -3.31 16.88
CA GLY A 26 -7.54 -4.23 17.33
C GLY A 26 -8.80 -3.51 17.83
N CYS A 27 -8.65 -2.42 18.58
CA CYS A 27 -9.77 -1.58 18.99
C CYS A 27 -10.40 -0.82 17.82
N LEU A 28 -9.57 -0.31 16.90
CA LEU A 28 -10.02 0.41 15.71
C LEU A 28 -10.93 -0.46 14.84
N LEU A 29 -10.55 -1.72 14.58
CA LEU A 29 -11.34 -2.67 13.78
C LEU A 29 -12.62 -3.15 14.49
N LYS A 30 -12.71 -2.96 15.81
CA LYS A 30 -13.93 -3.22 16.60
C LYS A 30 -14.83 -2.00 16.75
N SER A 31 -14.38 -0.82 16.34
CA SER A 31 -15.15 0.42 16.46
C SER A 31 -16.37 0.37 15.53
N PRO A 32 -17.60 0.62 16.04
CA PRO A 32 -18.81 0.56 15.22
C PRO A 32 -18.77 1.48 13.99
N GLY A 33 -18.18 2.67 14.13
CA GLY A 33 -18.05 3.63 13.03
C GLY A 33 -17.13 3.11 11.92
N VAL A 34 -16.02 2.46 12.29
CA VAL A 34 -15.07 1.86 11.35
C VAL A 34 -15.73 0.65 10.66
N ILE A 35 -16.34 -0.26 11.42
CA ILE A 35 -17.03 -1.44 10.87
C ILE A 35 -18.11 -1.01 9.86
N CYS A 36 -18.92 0.00 10.21
CA CYS A 36 -19.96 0.51 9.33
C CYS A 36 -19.38 1.08 8.03
N ALA A 37 -18.30 1.85 8.11
CA ALA A 37 -17.63 2.43 6.95
C ALA A 37 -17.00 1.35 6.05
N LEU A 38 -16.28 0.38 6.61
CA LEU A 38 -15.70 -0.72 5.84
C LEU A 38 -16.79 -1.53 5.15
N LYS A 39 -17.88 -1.84 5.85
CA LYS A 39 -19.03 -2.57 5.30
C LYS A 39 -19.69 -1.80 4.14
N SER A 40 -19.75 -0.47 4.22
CA SER A 40 -20.27 0.37 3.13
C SER A 40 -19.44 0.31 1.85
N ASP A 41 -18.15 -0.02 1.99
CA ASP A 41 -17.21 -0.23 0.89
C ASP A 41 -17.12 -1.72 0.47
N GLY A 42 -18.00 -2.58 1.00
CA GLY A 42 -18.03 -4.01 0.71
C GLY A 42 -16.96 -4.84 1.42
N LEU A 43 -16.28 -4.28 2.43
CA LEU A 43 -15.27 -4.98 3.23
C LEU A 43 -15.83 -5.30 4.62
N VAL A 44 -15.90 -6.58 4.97
CA VAL A 44 -16.37 -7.04 6.28
C VAL A 44 -15.17 -7.45 7.11
N VAL A 45 -15.12 -6.99 8.36
CA VAL A 45 -14.15 -7.48 9.36
C VAL A 45 -14.72 -8.77 9.94
N PRO A 46 -14.13 -9.95 9.64
CA PRO A 46 -14.63 -11.22 10.16
C PRO A 46 -14.27 -11.38 11.64
N GLU A 47 -14.84 -12.40 12.27
CA GLU A 47 -14.24 -12.93 13.51
C GLU A 47 -12.85 -13.49 13.20
N TYR A 48 -11.90 -13.26 14.10
CA TYR A 48 -10.51 -13.65 13.91
C TYR A 48 -9.89 -14.10 15.22
N LYS A 49 -8.85 -14.95 15.13
CA LYS A 49 -8.08 -15.43 16.28
C LYS A 49 -6.79 -14.63 16.46
N HIS A 50 -6.14 -14.27 15.37
CA HIS A 50 -4.88 -13.55 15.39
C HIS A 50 -4.97 -12.25 14.59
N LEU A 51 -4.47 -11.18 15.20
CA LEU A 51 -4.26 -9.88 14.55
C LEU A 51 -2.78 -9.80 14.18
N LEU A 52 -2.49 -9.76 12.88
CA LEU A 52 -1.15 -9.57 12.36
C LEU A 52 -0.97 -8.10 11.96
N VAL A 53 0.01 -7.45 12.58
CA VAL A 53 0.37 -6.08 12.24
C VAL A 53 1.85 -6.01 11.90
N GLU A 54 2.14 -5.59 10.69
CA GLU A 54 3.50 -5.35 10.22
C GLU A 54 3.75 -3.84 10.18
N ALA A 55 4.76 -3.35 10.92
CA ALA A 55 5.21 -1.98 10.78
C ALA A 55 5.94 -1.81 9.44
N VAL A 56 5.44 -0.90 8.61
CA VAL A 56 6.00 -0.64 7.28
C VAL A 56 6.93 0.58 7.35
N PRO A 57 8.22 0.42 6.99
CA PRO A 57 9.14 1.55 6.93
C PRO A 57 8.63 2.66 6.02
N CYS A 58 8.77 3.91 6.46
CA CYS A 58 8.32 5.08 5.72
C CYS A 58 9.23 6.28 6.01
N GLY A 59 10.43 6.27 5.42
CA GLY A 59 11.41 7.34 5.61
C GLY A 59 11.58 8.25 4.41
N SER A 60 11.21 7.79 3.21
CA SER A 60 11.53 8.52 1.98
C SER A 60 10.57 9.67 1.71
N THR A 61 11.08 10.90 1.67
CA THR A 61 10.33 12.12 1.28
C THR A 61 10.46 12.46 -0.21
N ASP A 62 11.37 11.79 -0.91
CA ASP A 62 11.64 11.98 -2.33
C ASP A 62 11.19 10.76 -3.16
N MET A 63 11.04 10.96 -4.47
CA MET A 63 10.63 9.89 -5.38
C MET A 63 11.83 9.14 -5.99
N THR A 64 12.99 9.11 -5.32
CA THR A 64 14.23 8.57 -5.90
C THR A 64 14.11 7.10 -6.25
N ILE A 65 13.41 6.31 -5.43
CA ILE A 65 13.16 4.89 -5.75
C ILE A 65 12.34 4.72 -7.03
N CYS A 66 11.32 5.55 -7.24
CA CYS A 66 10.50 5.53 -8.45
C CYS A 66 11.31 5.91 -9.70
N ARG A 67 12.21 6.91 -9.59
CA ARG A 67 13.13 7.28 -10.69
C ARG A 67 14.10 6.15 -11.01
N LYS A 68 14.60 5.44 -10.00
CA LYS A 68 15.44 4.26 -10.19
C LYS A 68 14.70 3.15 -10.94
N ILE A 69 13.46 2.85 -10.54
CA ILE A 69 12.62 1.85 -11.22
C ILE A 69 12.36 2.27 -12.68
N LYS A 70 12.11 3.57 -12.94
CA LYS A 70 11.98 4.10 -14.31
C LYS A 70 13.22 3.82 -15.15
N ALA A 71 14.42 4.09 -14.64
CA ALA A 71 15.65 3.84 -15.38
C ALA A 71 15.85 2.36 -15.75
N LEU A 72 15.39 1.45 -14.89
CA LEU A 72 15.48 0.00 -15.12
C LEU A 72 14.42 -0.49 -16.12
N THR A 73 13.17 -0.03 -15.99
CA THR A 73 11.99 -0.66 -16.62
C THR A 73 11.42 0.10 -17.82
N ALA A 74 11.82 1.37 -18.03
CA ALA A 74 11.31 2.22 -19.10
C ALA A 74 12.43 2.83 -19.96
N ARG A 75 12.05 3.39 -21.10
CA ARG A 75 12.90 4.22 -21.96
C ARG A 75 13.01 5.64 -21.38
N GLU A 76 13.95 6.43 -21.89
CA GLU A 76 14.16 7.83 -21.44
C GLU A 76 12.88 8.68 -21.52
N ASN A 77 12.04 8.45 -22.54
CA ASN A 77 10.76 9.12 -22.74
C ASN A 77 9.62 8.61 -21.84
N GLY A 78 9.90 7.71 -20.89
CA GLY A 78 8.93 7.15 -19.95
C GLY A 78 8.16 5.94 -20.48
N MET A 79 8.34 5.54 -21.73
CA MET A 79 7.65 4.36 -22.29
C MET A 79 8.15 3.08 -21.65
N ILE A 80 7.25 2.33 -21.02
CA ILE A 80 7.56 1.07 -20.35
C ILE A 80 8.00 0.05 -21.39
N LYS A 81 9.11 -0.66 -21.13
CA LYS A 81 9.61 -1.72 -22.00
C LYS A 81 8.65 -2.91 -21.94
N LYS A 82 8.19 -3.40 -23.09
CA LYS A 82 7.36 -4.61 -23.17
C LYS A 82 8.23 -5.85 -23.00
N CYS A 83 7.65 -6.92 -22.48
CA CYS A 83 8.28 -8.24 -22.37
C CYS A 83 7.33 -9.31 -22.93
N TYR A 84 7.80 -10.55 -23.03
CA TYR A 84 6.91 -11.67 -23.34
C TYR A 84 5.87 -11.84 -22.23
N ASP A 85 4.68 -12.28 -22.63
CA ASP A 85 3.61 -12.58 -21.69
C ASP A 85 4.04 -13.68 -20.73
N ASP A 86 3.86 -13.42 -19.44
CA ASP A 86 4.15 -14.34 -18.35
C ASP A 86 3.08 -14.20 -17.26
N VAL A 87 2.92 -15.22 -16.41
CA VAL A 87 1.98 -15.18 -15.29
C VAL A 87 2.76 -15.29 -13.99
N ILE A 88 2.89 -14.16 -13.29
CA ILE A 88 3.63 -14.06 -12.03
C ILE A 88 2.64 -13.72 -10.93
N GLN A 89 2.59 -14.53 -9.86
CA GLN A 89 1.67 -14.34 -8.73
C GLN A 89 0.20 -14.14 -9.13
N SER A 90 -0.26 -14.91 -10.13
CA SER A 90 -1.61 -14.83 -10.72
C SER A 90 -1.93 -13.53 -11.49
N VAL A 91 -0.91 -12.75 -11.85
CA VAL A 91 -1.05 -11.54 -12.69
C VAL A 91 -0.44 -11.82 -14.07
N LEU A 92 -1.20 -11.55 -15.13
CA LEU A 92 -0.66 -11.56 -16.50
C LEU A 92 0.23 -10.33 -16.71
N VAL A 93 1.53 -10.56 -16.89
CA VAL A 93 2.58 -9.57 -17.07
C VAL A 93 3.01 -9.53 -18.54
N SER A 94 3.02 -8.34 -19.13
CA SER A 94 3.42 -8.12 -20.53
C SER A 94 4.41 -6.95 -20.67
N ASP A 95 4.97 -6.50 -19.54
CA ASP A 95 5.92 -5.40 -19.48
C ASP A 95 6.93 -5.58 -18.33
N GLU A 96 8.11 -4.99 -18.53
CA GLU A 96 9.24 -5.06 -17.61
C GLU A 96 8.96 -4.39 -16.27
N LEU A 97 8.02 -3.43 -16.20
CA LEU A 97 7.67 -2.75 -14.95
C LEU A 97 6.95 -3.71 -14.00
N ARG A 98 5.86 -4.33 -14.44
CA ARG A 98 5.11 -5.29 -13.62
C ARG A 98 5.94 -6.54 -13.34
N LYS A 99 6.76 -6.98 -14.31
CA LYS A 99 7.72 -8.07 -14.10
C LYS A 99 8.68 -7.74 -12.96
N PHE A 100 9.33 -6.58 -13.00
CA PHE A 100 10.25 -6.13 -11.96
C PHE A 100 9.60 -6.04 -10.56
N LEU A 101 8.34 -5.58 -10.50
CA LEU A 101 7.62 -5.40 -9.24
C LEU A 101 7.17 -6.73 -8.61
N LEU A 102 6.81 -7.72 -9.44
CA LEU A 102 6.28 -9.02 -8.99
C LEU A 102 7.36 -10.10 -8.83
N ASP A 103 8.45 -9.99 -9.58
CA ASP A 103 9.60 -10.90 -9.49
C ASP A 103 10.60 -10.39 -8.43
N GLU A 104 10.64 -11.09 -7.30
CA GLU A 104 11.56 -10.78 -6.20
C GLU A 104 13.01 -11.22 -6.49
N GLU A 105 13.18 -12.22 -7.38
CA GLU A 105 14.47 -12.77 -7.76
C GLU A 105 15.03 -12.11 -9.04
N HIS A 106 14.39 -11.03 -9.49
CA HIS A 106 14.75 -10.38 -10.75
C HIS A 106 16.24 -9.98 -10.78
N PRO A 107 17.04 -10.43 -11.76
CA PRO A 107 18.51 -10.29 -11.77
C PRO A 107 19.05 -8.85 -11.71
N TYR A 108 18.20 -7.87 -11.96
CA TYR A 108 18.50 -6.44 -11.95
C TYR A 108 18.08 -5.76 -10.63
N SER A 109 18.12 -6.49 -9.51
CA SER A 109 17.69 -6.03 -8.18
C SER A 109 18.66 -5.01 -7.55
N GLU A 110 19.00 -3.94 -8.26
CA GLU A 110 19.67 -2.81 -7.64
C GLU A 110 18.81 -2.17 -6.54
N VAL A 111 17.51 -2.47 -6.50
CA VAL A 111 16.61 -2.15 -5.41
C VAL A 111 16.74 -3.18 -4.30
N THR A 112 17.21 -2.75 -3.14
CA THR A 112 17.45 -3.63 -1.99
C THR A 112 16.14 -4.08 -1.33
N THR A 113 16.19 -5.16 -0.54
CA THR A 113 15.04 -5.63 0.25
C THR A 113 14.48 -4.53 1.17
N ALA A 114 15.35 -3.69 1.76
CA ALA A 114 14.93 -2.56 2.58
C ALA A 114 14.15 -1.51 1.75
N GLN A 115 14.60 -1.22 0.52
CA GLN A 115 13.89 -0.32 -0.37
C GLN A 115 12.56 -0.89 -0.86
N ARG A 116 12.48 -2.21 -1.10
CA ARG A 116 11.21 -2.89 -1.42
C ARG A 116 10.24 -2.86 -0.23
N ALA A 117 10.76 -2.89 0.99
CA ALA A 117 9.96 -2.83 2.20
C ALA A 117 9.36 -1.45 2.48
N GLU A 118 9.96 -0.35 1.98
CA GLU A 118 9.44 1.01 2.16
C GLU A 118 8.01 1.18 1.61
N PHE A 119 7.19 1.94 2.33
CA PHE A 119 5.80 2.19 1.96
C PHE A 119 5.67 2.84 0.57
N LEU A 120 6.59 3.75 0.21
CA LEU A 120 6.59 4.37 -1.11
C LEU A 120 6.73 3.33 -2.24
N PHE A 121 7.60 2.33 -2.06
CA PHE A 121 7.75 1.24 -3.03
C PHE A 121 6.47 0.40 -3.10
N ARG A 122 5.94 -0.03 -1.94
CA ARG A 122 4.71 -0.84 -1.88
C ARG A 122 3.53 -0.12 -2.54
N LEU A 123 3.35 1.17 -2.24
CA LEU A 123 2.30 1.99 -2.83
C LEU A 123 2.47 2.12 -4.35
N PHE A 124 3.70 2.37 -4.82
CA PHE A 124 3.99 2.42 -6.26
C PHE A 124 3.69 1.08 -6.94
N ALA A 125 4.06 -0.04 -6.30
CA ALA A 125 3.77 -1.37 -6.80
C ALA A 125 2.26 -1.61 -6.92
N HIS A 126 1.48 -1.26 -5.89
CA HIS A 126 0.02 -1.39 -5.91
C HIS A 126 -0.63 -0.59 -7.04
N VAL A 127 -0.13 0.62 -7.28
CA VAL A 127 -0.58 1.49 -8.37
C VAL A 127 -0.28 0.88 -9.74
N CYS A 128 0.93 0.35 -9.95
CA CYS A 128 1.36 -0.20 -11.23
C CYS A 128 0.76 -1.57 -11.53
N ILE A 129 0.58 -2.43 -10.52
CA ILE A 129 -0.05 -3.74 -10.68
C ILE A 129 -1.54 -3.58 -11.04
N GLY A 130 -2.22 -2.63 -10.40
CA GLY A 130 -3.60 -2.29 -10.76
C GLY A 130 -4.64 -3.33 -10.33
N GLY A 131 -5.89 -3.16 -10.80
CA GLY A 131 -6.99 -4.07 -10.44
C GLY A 131 -7.23 -5.11 -11.53
N GLU A 132 -8.25 -5.95 -11.33
CA GLU A 132 -8.61 -6.99 -12.31
C GLU A 132 -9.03 -6.40 -13.66
N VAL A 133 -9.72 -5.26 -13.65
CA VAL A 133 -10.02 -4.51 -14.88
C VAL A 133 -8.77 -3.77 -15.34
N CYS A 134 -8.34 -4.04 -16.58
CA CYS A 134 -7.15 -3.46 -17.20
C CYS A 134 -7.16 -1.92 -17.14
N GLN A 135 -6.20 -1.36 -16.40
CA GLN A 135 -5.92 0.08 -16.31
C GLN A 135 -4.42 0.30 -16.54
N ASN A 136 -3.90 -0.32 -17.60
CA ASN A 136 -2.48 -0.28 -17.90
C ASN A 136 -2.16 1.01 -18.64
N GLU A 137 -1.29 1.82 -18.06
CA GLU A 137 -0.68 2.96 -18.71
C GLU A 137 0.62 2.51 -19.35
N GLU A 138 0.92 3.05 -20.53
CA GLU A 138 2.17 2.72 -21.21
C GLU A 138 3.34 3.57 -20.74
N ASN A 139 3.05 4.71 -20.12
CA ASN A 139 4.06 5.66 -19.64
C ASN A 139 4.16 5.62 -18.12
N ILE A 140 5.35 5.26 -17.63
CA ILE A 140 5.61 5.15 -16.18
C ILE A 140 5.49 6.50 -15.45
N ASP A 141 5.71 7.62 -16.14
CA ASP A 141 5.63 8.95 -15.52
C ASP A 141 4.21 9.25 -15.01
N VAL A 142 3.18 8.67 -15.62
CA VAL A 142 1.78 8.77 -15.15
C VAL A 142 1.64 8.08 -13.79
N TYR A 143 2.20 6.88 -13.63
CA TYR A 143 2.19 6.15 -12.36
C TYR A 143 3.00 6.86 -11.28
N ILE A 144 4.17 7.40 -11.62
CA ILE A 144 5.04 8.12 -10.68
C ILE A 144 4.32 9.37 -10.18
N GLU A 145 3.69 10.14 -11.08
CA GLU A 145 2.98 11.34 -10.71
C GLU A 145 1.75 11.05 -9.86
N PHE A 146 0.96 10.02 -10.21
CA PHE A 146 -0.18 9.60 -9.40
C PHE A 146 0.26 9.15 -8.00
N THR A 147 1.29 8.30 -7.92
CA THR A 147 1.84 7.81 -6.65
C THR A 147 2.38 8.96 -5.81
N ARG A 148 3.04 9.94 -6.43
CA ARG A 148 3.54 11.14 -5.73
C ARG A 148 2.40 11.92 -5.06
N LYS A 149 1.29 12.14 -5.76
CA LYS A 149 0.12 12.84 -5.22
C LYS A 149 -0.51 12.02 -4.09
N LEU A 150 -0.79 10.75 -4.35
CA LEU A 150 -1.39 9.84 -3.37
C LEU A 150 -0.54 9.74 -2.09
N TYR A 151 0.77 9.57 -2.22
CA TYR A 151 1.70 9.50 -1.09
C TYR A 151 1.69 10.77 -0.24
N ARG A 152 1.59 11.95 -0.88
CA ARG A 152 1.52 13.25 -0.18
C ARG A 152 0.17 13.47 0.50
N ASP A 153 -0.92 12.99 -0.09
CA ASP A 153 -2.26 13.11 0.50
C ASP A 153 -2.44 12.18 1.70
N LEU A 154 -1.75 11.04 1.71
CA LEU A 154 -1.82 10.05 2.79
C LEU A 154 -0.94 10.39 3.99
N LEU A 155 0.18 11.07 3.79
CA LEU A 155 1.21 11.24 4.80
C LEU A 155 1.31 12.67 5.32
N SER A 156 1.59 12.77 6.61
CA SER A 156 1.95 14.03 7.26
C SER A 156 3.47 14.16 7.37
N VAL A 157 3.96 15.35 7.07
CA VAL A 157 5.36 15.74 7.29
C VAL A 157 5.44 16.86 8.30
N GLN A 158 6.50 16.88 9.10
CA GLN A 158 6.83 17.98 10.01
C GLN A 158 8.29 18.36 9.86
N LYS A 159 8.61 19.61 10.18
CA LYS A 159 10.00 20.07 10.23
C LYS A 159 10.59 19.62 11.55
N ASN A 160 11.66 18.83 11.50
CA ASN A 160 12.39 18.44 12.68
C ASN A 160 12.98 19.70 13.36
N PRO A 161 12.72 19.92 14.66
CA PRO A 161 13.14 21.15 15.35
C PRO A 161 14.67 21.30 15.40
N ASP A 162 15.39 20.18 15.44
CA ASP A 162 16.84 20.13 15.57
C ASP A 162 17.53 20.20 14.20
N THR A 163 17.17 19.30 13.28
CA THR A 163 17.84 19.21 11.97
C THR A 163 17.33 20.23 10.95
N LYS A 164 16.16 20.84 11.20
CA LYS A 164 15.43 21.69 10.25
C LYS A 164 15.00 20.99 8.95
N GLU A 165 15.15 19.69 8.85
CA GLU A 165 14.72 18.90 7.69
C GLU A 165 13.26 18.46 7.83
N LEU A 166 12.59 18.19 6.70
CA LEU A 166 11.25 17.61 6.71
C LEU A 166 11.34 16.11 6.98
N GLN A 167 10.63 15.64 8.01
CA GLN A 167 10.49 14.23 8.34
C GLN A 167 9.03 13.78 8.26
N ILE A 168 8.81 12.54 7.86
CA ILE A 168 7.49 11.92 7.89
C ILE A 168 7.17 11.55 9.34
N VAL A 169 5.97 11.93 9.80
CA VAL A 169 5.50 11.61 11.15
C VAL A 169 4.43 10.53 11.17
N SER A 170 3.86 10.21 10.02
CA SER A 170 2.89 9.14 9.87
C SER A 170 3.53 7.76 10.09
N LEU A 171 2.87 6.93 10.87
CA LEU A 171 3.25 5.55 11.17
C LEU A 171 2.36 4.61 10.37
N ILE A 172 2.95 3.63 9.70
CA ILE A 172 2.24 2.82 8.72
C ILE A 172 2.27 1.37 9.14
N TYR A 173 1.09 0.77 9.15
CA TYR A 173 0.89 -0.61 9.58
C TYR A 173 0.12 -1.37 8.52
N LYS A 174 0.69 -2.46 7.99
CA LYS A 174 -0.05 -3.43 7.19
C LYS A 174 -0.81 -4.34 8.16
N VAL A 175 -2.09 -4.56 7.89
CA VAL A 175 -2.96 -5.33 8.79
C VAL A 175 -3.54 -6.53 8.07
N GLU A 176 -3.41 -7.70 8.69
CA GLU A 176 -4.03 -8.94 8.27
C GLU A 176 -4.70 -9.59 9.48
N LEU A 177 -5.80 -10.31 9.25
CA LEU A 177 -6.47 -11.09 10.29
C LEU A 177 -6.46 -12.57 9.90
N GLU A 178 -6.16 -13.43 10.86
CA GLU A 178 -6.12 -14.87 10.66
C GLU A 178 -7.11 -15.62 11.57
N ASP A 179 -7.66 -16.69 11.03
CA ASP A 179 -8.41 -17.72 11.75
C ASP A 179 -7.73 -19.10 11.60
N ASP A 180 -8.44 -20.19 11.90
CA ASP A 180 -7.89 -21.55 11.79
C ASP A 180 -7.55 -21.99 10.36
N THR A 181 -8.07 -21.28 9.36
CA THR A 181 -7.89 -21.58 7.93
C THR A 181 -6.78 -20.75 7.30
N GLY A 182 -6.32 -19.70 7.99
CA GLY A 182 -5.27 -18.78 7.57
C GLY A 182 -5.75 -17.34 7.51
N VAL A 183 -5.15 -16.54 6.62
CA VAL A 183 -5.53 -15.13 6.43
C VAL A 183 -6.94 -15.06 5.85
N VAL A 184 -7.82 -14.31 6.51
CA VAL A 184 -9.22 -14.08 6.10
C VAL A 184 -9.52 -12.62 5.80
N PHE A 185 -8.64 -11.70 6.22
CA PHE A 185 -8.78 -10.26 5.99
C PHE A 185 -7.47 -9.69 5.45
N PRO A 186 -7.49 -8.84 4.40
CA PRO A 186 -8.68 -8.27 3.75
C PRO A 186 -9.45 -9.24 2.82
N SER A 187 -8.82 -10.36 2.47
CA SER A 187 -9.44 -11.45 1.71
C SER A 187 -8.72 -12.75 2.02
N ALA A 188 -9.45 -13.88 1.94
CA ALA A 188 -8.86 -15.21 1.98
C ALA A 188 -8.08 -15.57 0.71
N VAL A 189 -8.37 -14.90 -0.41
CA VAL A 189 -7.66 -15.10 -1.67
C VAL A 189 -6.42 -14.21 -1.69
N ARG A 190 -5.24 -14.85 -1.64
CA ARG A 190 -3.96 -14.16 -1.73
C ARG A 190 -3.78 -13.56 -3.12
N HIS A 191 -3.48 -12.27 -3.16
CA HIS A 191 -3.13 -11.56 -4.38
C HIS A 191 -2.17 -10.40 -4.02
N PRO A 192 -1.12 -10.12 -4.82
CA PRO A 192 -0.15 -9.06 -4.53
C PRO A 192 -0.78 -7.66 -4.41
N ASN A 193 -1.93 -7.46 -5.05
CA ASN A 193 -2.71 -6.24 -4.93
C ASN A 193 -3.95 -6.35 -4.04
N THR A 194 -3.94 -7.24 -3.05
CA THR A 194 -4.90 -7.20 -1.93
C THR A 194 -4.16 -6.74 -0.67
N PHE A 195 -4.57 -5.63 -0.09
CA PHE A 195 -3.88 -5.03 1.05
C PHE A 195 -4.81 -4.17 1.91
N PHE A 196 -4.39 -3.97 3.16
CA PHE A 196 -4.98 -3.02 4.09
C PHE A 196 -3.89 -2.38 4.93
N TYR A 197 -3.83 -1.06 4.88
CA TYR A 197 -2.91 -0.24 5.64
C TYR A 197 -3.68 0.66 6.60
N ALA A 198 -3.23 0.71 7.84
CA ALA A 198 -3.57 1.75 8.81
C ALA A 198 -2.41 2.75 8.87
N ILE A 199 -2.68 3.99 8.46
CA ILE A 199 -1.72 5.10 8.44
C ILE A 199 -2.10 6.04 9.57
N VAL A 200 -1.35 5.99 10.67
CA VAL A 200 -1.63 6.72 11.90
C VAL A 200 -0.80 8.00 11.94
N ASP A 201 -1.45 9.13 12.13
CA ASP A 201 -0.79 10.38 12.55
C ASP A 201 -1.03 10.60 14.05
N PRO A 202 -0.02 10.35 14.90
CA PRO A 202 -0.18 10.50 16.34
C PRO A 202 -0.38 11.96 16.77
N PHE A 203 0.06 12.94 15.96
CA PHE A 203 -0.02 14.37 16.28
C PHE A 203 -1.37 14.96 15.91
N LYS A 204 -1.89 14.61 14.73
CA LYS A 204 -3.25 14.98 14.30
C LYS A 204 -4.33 14.11 14.94
N ARG A 205 -3.93 13.03 15.61
CA ARG A 205 -4.82 12.00 16.18
C ARG A 205 -5.83 11.48 15.18
N ASN A 206 -5.34 11.18 13.98
CA ASN A 206 -6.15 10.59 12.93
C ASN A 206 -5.49 9.33 12.37
N VAL A 207 -6.32 8.49 11.80
CA VAL A 207 -5.89 7.28 11.11
C VAL A 207 -6.58 7.23 9.75
N ILE A 208 -5.79 6.98 8.71
CA ILE A 208 -6.29 6.71 7.37
C ILE A 208 -6.22 5.21 7.14
N LEU A 209 -7.37 4.59 6.86
CA LEU A 209 -7.45 3.21 6.41
C LEU A 209 -7.41 3.22 4.88
N LEU A 210 -6.31 2.74 4.31
CA LEU A 210 -6.11 2.59 2.87
C LEU A 210 -6.17 1.10 2.52
N TYR A 211 -7.10 0.69 1.67
CA TYR A 211 -7.25 -0.72 1.32
C TYR A 211 -7.76 -0.93 -0.09
N HIS A 212 -7.46 -2.11 -0.60
CA HIS A 212 -7.95 -2.63 -1.86
C HIS A 212 -8.01 -4.15 -1.78
N VAL A 213 -9.10 -4.72 -2.28
CA VAL A 213 -9.26 -6.17 -2.45
C VAL A 213 -9.32 -6.44 -3.94
N PHE A 214 -8.38 -7.24 -4.44
CA PHE A 214 -8.35 -7.61 -5.86
C PHE A 214 -9.57 -8.45 -6.24
N GLY A 215 -10.12 -8.19 -7.42
CA GLY A 215 -11.32 -8.84 -7.93
C GLY A 215 -12.20 -7.91 -8.80
N CYS A 216 -13.16 -8.48 -9.51
CA CYS A 216 -14.36 -7.81 -10.02
C CYS A 216 -15.39 -7.71 -8.90
N GLY A 217 -16.02 -6.54 -8.73
CA GLY A 217 -17.14 -6.43 -7.80
C GLY A 217 -18.32 -7.24 -8.33
N GLU A 218 -19.26 -7.64 -7.46
CA GLU A 218 -20.60 -7.93 -7.95
C GLU A 218 -21.15 -6.61 -8.53
N PHE A 219 -21.37 -6.58 -9.85
CA PHE A 219 -21.93 -5.43 -10.57
C PHE A 219 -23.44 -5.35 -10.36
#